data_AF-A0A9Q1M303-F1
#
_entry.id   AF-A0A9Q1M303-F1
#
_cell.length_a   1.000
_cell.length_b   1.000
_cell.length_c   1.000
_cell.angle_alpha   90.00
_cell.angle_beta   90.00
_cell.angle_gamma   90.00
#
_symmetry.space_group_name_H-M   'P 1'
#
loop_
_entity.id
_entity.type
_entity.pdbx_description
1 polymer ?
#
loop_
_entity_poly.entity_id
_entity_poly.type
_entity_poly.pdbx_seq_one_letter_code
_entity_poly.pdbx_strand_id
1 'polypeptide(L)'
;MAARSIFLTLTRNGRGRERSLSRSLASTTTTITEERGDDLKSRIFSLRLPKRSATNVLQRWVSEGRQVSISDLRHISKELRKSRKFKHALEISEWLVYHNQDEVLDSDYATRIDLMTKVFGIDSAERYFEGLPTTAKTTETYTALLHSYASLRLTEKAENLYERMKEANLSLNTVTYNEMMTLYMSVGLLEKVPLIVEEMKLQKVTPDLFTYNLWVSSCAAALNIDEVRRILDEISLGSNSGEQWIRYMNLVNMYITSGNLVNSGLNSVVESEKGITQREWISYDFLIILYGASGNKDKLDQIWKSLQMTNQKMTSRNYVCILSSYLMLGHMKEVGEIIDQWKLSAATDFDRSSCNRLQKVYKEVGLEERAVAFRLLLIQKGCDQIEES
;
A
#
# COMPACT_ATOMS: atom_id res chain seq x y z
N MET A 1 -16.96 -12.45 -30.18
CA MET A 1 -16.16 -11.25 -30.53
C MET A 1 -16.80 -10.03 -29.91
N ALA A 2 -15.98 -9.11 -29.40
CA ALA A 2 -16.31 -7.79 -28.84
C ALA A 2 -16.94 -7.76 -27.43
N ALA A 3 -16.08 -7.63 -26.42
CA ALA A 3 -16.37 -6.89 -25.19
C ALA A 3 -15.17 -5.96 -24.90
N ARG A 4 -15.06 -4.90 -25.70
CA ARG A 4 -14.28 -3.70 -25.39
C ARG A 4 -15.27 -2.62 -24.97
N SER A 5 -14.89 -1.83 -23.98
CA SER A 5 -15.44 -0.49 -23.66
C SER A 5 -16.75 -0.41 -22.87
N ILE A 6 -16.69 -0.63 -21.54
CA ILE A 6 -17.57 0.05 -20.58
C ILE A 6 -16.79 0.34 -19.28
N PHE A 7 -16.04 1.45 -19.25
CA PHE A 7 -15.64 2.09 -17.98
C PHE A 7 -15.49 3.61 -18.19
N LEU A 8 -16.60 4.25 -18.53
CA LEU A 8 -16.75 5.70 -18.46
C LEU A 8 -18.17 6.02 -17.96
N THR A 9 -18.23 6.89 -16.95
CA THR A 9 -19.37 7.75 -16.59
C THR A 9 -20.45 7.18 -15.64
N LEU A 10 -20.21 7.21 -14.32
CA LEU A 10 -21.29 7.38 -13.33
C LEU A 10 -20.81 8.12 -12.07
N THR A 11 -20.79 9.45 -12.12
CA THR A 11 -21.22 10.30 -10.99
C THR A 11 -21.84 11.58 -11.55
N ARG A 12 -23.11 11.51 -11.94
CA ARG A 12 -23.93 12.70 -12.16
C ARG A 12 -25.26 12.54 -11.44
N ASN A 13 -25.28 13.12 -10.23
CA ASN A 13 -26.39 13.80 -9.58
C ASN A 13 -27.81 13.36 -9.96
N GLY A 14 -28.41 12.54 -9.10
CA GLY A 14 -29.82 12.64 -8.80
C GLY A 14 -30.07 13.90 -7.96
N ARG A 15 -30.81 14.85 -8.53
CA ARG A 15 -31.80 15.69 -7.83
C ARG A 15 -32.56 16.47 -8.89
N GLY A 16 -33.81 16.04 -9.10
CA GLY A 16 -34.78 16.75 -9.93
C GLY A 16 -35.01 18.15 -9.41
N ARG A 17 -35.09 19.10 -10.34
CA ARG A 17 -35.60 20.45 -10.12
C ARG A 17 -36.98 20.50 -10.77
N GLU A 18 -38.02 20.51 -9.96
CA GLU A 18 -39.27 21.15 -10.34
C GLU A 18 -39.05 22.66 -10.34
N ARG A 19 -39.55 23.30 -11.40
CA ARG A 19 -39.60 24.75 -11.54
C ARG A 19 -40.90 25.25 -10.92
N SER A 20 -40.83 26.23 -10.04
CA SER A 20 -41.88 27.22 -9.91
C SER A 20 -41.26 28.60 -9.71
N LEU A 21 -41.83 29.56 -10.41
CA LEU A 21 -41.44 30.96 -10.48
C LEU A 21 -42.08 31.72 -9.32
N SER A 22 -41.32 32.56 -8.63
CA SER A 22 -41.84 33.79 -8.05
C SER A 22 -40.71 34.80 -7.82
N ARG A 23 -40.92 36.01 -8.37
CA ARG A 23 -40.16 37.22 -8.08
C ARG A 23 -40.49 37.69 -6.66
N SER A 24 -39.50 38.12 -5.88
CA SER A 24 -39.69 39.21 -4.91
C SER A 24 -38.35 39.83 -4.49
N LEU A 25 -38.45 41.02 -3.92
CA LEU A 25 -37.51 42.13 -3.91
C LEU A 25 -36.27 41.95 -3.02
N ALA A 26 -35.28 42.82 -3.30
CA ALA A 26 -34.07 43.05 -2.55
C ALA A 26 -34.32 43.23 -1.04
N SER A 27 -33.51 42.55 -0.23
CA SER A 27 -33.22 42.91 1.15
C SER A 27 -31.79 42.50 1.47
N THR A 28 -31.01 43.52 1.80
CA THR A 28 -29.61 43.49 2.22
C THR A 28 -29.44 42.51 3.37
N THR A 29 -28.95 41.31 3.09
CA THR A 29 -28.49 40.39 4.13
C THR A 29 -27.00 40.21 3.95
N THR A 30 -26.24 40.94 4.77
CA THR A 30 -24.82 40.77 5.00
C THR A 30 -24.59 39.33 5.44
N THR A 31 -24.39 38.44 4.47
CA THR A 31 -23.98 37.07 4.72
C THR A 31 -22.47 37.12 4.88
N ILE A 32 -22.06 37.04 6.13
CA ILE A 32 -20.70 36.70 6.53
C ILE A 32 -20.37 35.40 5.80
N THR A 33 -19.70 35.53 4.68
CA THR A 33 -19.10 34.40 3.97
C THR A 33 -17.80 34.17 4.70
N GLU A 34 -17.67 33.02 5.34
CA GLU A 34 -16.39 32.52 5.83
C GLU A 34 -15.39 32.63 4.67
N GLU A 35 -14.43 33.54 4.80
CA GLU A 35 -13.33 33.71 3.86
C GLU A 35 -12.53 32.41 3.85
N ARG A 36 -12.81 31.55 2.86
CA ARG A 36 -11.89 30.48 2.50
C ARG A 36 -10.65 31.18 1.93
N GLY A 37 -9.65 31.39 2.79
CA GLY A 37 -8.46 32.16 2.50
C GLY A 37 -7.89 31.85 1.12
N ASP A 38 -7.59 32.89 0.36
CA ASP A 38 -7.03 32.78 -0.99
C ASP A 38 -5.58 32.30 -0.93
N ASP A 39 -5.39 30.98 -0.77
CA ASP A 39 -4.08 30.34 -0.65
C ASP A 39 -3.65 29.64 -1.96
N LEU A 40 -2.34 29.47 -2.14
CA LEU A 40 -1.75 28.90 -3.37
C LEU A 40 -2.24 27.46 -3.62
N LYS A 41 -2.39 26.66 -2.57
CA LYS A 41 -2.88 25.28 -2.65
C LYS A 41 -4.32 25.26 -3.16
N SER A 42 -5.19 26.09 -2.59
CA SER A 42 -6.59 26.23 -2.99
C SER A 42 -6.73 26.64 -4.46
N ARG A 43 -5.92 27.61 -4.94
CA ARG A 43 -5.90 28.02 -6.36
C ARG A 43 -5.45 26.89 -7.28
N ILE A 44 -4.39 26.15 -6.93
CA ILE A 44 -3.90 25.01 -7.72
C ILE A 44 -4.92 23.85 -7.71
N PHE A 45 -5.53 23.54 -6.57
CA PHE A 45 -6.51 22.46 -6.45
C PHE A 45 -7.83 22.77 -7.18
N SER A 46 -8.17 24.06 -7.33
CA SER A 46 -9.32 24.53 -8.12
C SER A 46 -9.20 24.25 -9.62
N LEU A 47 -8.00 23.88 -10.11
CA LEU A 47 -7.80 23.44 -11.49
C LEU A 47 -8.54 22.11 -11.71
N ARG A 48 -9.78 22.23 -12.21
CA ARG A 48 -10.68 21.11 -12.54
C ARG A 48 -10.30 20.39 -13.83
N LEU A 49 -9.52 21.01 -14.71
CA LEU A 49 -9.15 20.47 -16.02
C LEU A 49 -7.63 20.25 -16.13
N PRO A 50 -7.15 19.08 -16.60
CA PRO A 50 -5.74 18.83 -16.92
C PRO A 50 -5.13 19.77 -17.98
N LYS A 51 -5.98 20.55 -18.67
CA LYS A 51 -5.56 21.50 -19.70
C LYS A 51 -5.03 22.83 -19.14
N ARG A 52 -5.36 23.20 -17.90
CA ARG A 52 -4.84 24.42 -17.27
C ARG A 52 -3.56 24.10 -16.52
N SER A 53 -2.49 24.83 -16.83
CA SER A 53 -1.18 24.64 -16.22
C SER A 53 -1.13 25.22 -14.79
N ALA A 54 -0.58 24.43 -13.86
CA ALA A 54 -0.21 24.88 -12.52
C ALA A 54 0.90 25.94 -12.57
N THR A 55 1.81 25.86 -13.54
CA THR A 55 2.85 26.88 -13.78
C THR A 55 2.25 28.26 -14.01
N ASN A 56 1.15 28.37 -14.77
CA ASN A 56 0.47 29.65 -14.97
C ASN A 56 -0.13 30.21 -13.67
N VAL A 57 -0.58 29.34 -12.75
CA VAL A 57 -1.08 29.76 -11.43
C VAL A 57 0.07 30.25 -10.57
N LEU A 58 1.21 29.55 -10.59
CA LEU A 58 2.43 29.97 -9.88
C LEU A 58 2.96 31.31 -10.38
N GLN A 59 3.04 31.49 -11.70
CA GLN A 59 3.46 32.76 -12.31
C GLN A 59 2.53 33.92 -11.92
N ARG A 60 1.21 33.70 -11.94
CA ARG A 60 0.25 34.71 -11.49
C ARG A 60 0.41 35.04 -10.00
N TRP A 61 0.60 34.03 -9.17
CA TRP A 61 0.83 34.20 -7.73
C TRP A 61 2.04 35.08 -7.45
N VAL A 62 3.15 34.84 -8.15
CA VAL A 62 4.37 35.66 -8.07
C VAL A 62 4.13 37.07 -8.60
N SER A 63 3.39 37.22 -9.72
CA SER A 63 3.06 38.54 -10.28
C SER A 63 2.17 39.39 -9.38
N GLU A 64 1.40 38.75 -8.49
CA GLU A 64 0.62 39.41 -7.44
C GLU A 64 1.49 39.83 -6.23
N GLY A 65 2.82 39.68 -6.33
CA GLY A 65 3.79 40.06 -5.29
C GLY A 65 3.87 39.09 -4.12
N ARG A 66 3.24 37.91 -4.23
CA ARG A 66 3.23 36.90 -3.16
C ARG A 66 4.40 35.93 -3.30
N GLN A 67 4.97 35.58 -2.16
CA GLN A 67 6.08 34.63 -2.09
C GLN A 67 5.58 33.19 -2.30
N VAL A 68 6.45 32.37 -2.88
CA VAL A 68 6.23 30.93 -3.05
C VAL A 68 7.30 30.20 -2.23
N SER A 69 6.89 29.56 -1.15
CA SER A 69 7.80 28.78 -0.31
C SER A 69 8.07 27.39 -0.92
N ILE A 70 9.33 26.95 -0.89
CA ILE A 70 9.73 25.60 -1.33
C ILE A 70 8.99 24.53 -0.53
N SER A 71 8.82 24.73 0.77
CA SER A 71 8.07 23.83 1.65
C SER A 71 6.62 23.69 1.22
N ASP A 72 5.99 24.79 0.78
CA ASP A 72 4.62 24.77 0.25
C ASP A 72 4.54 24.00 -1.07
N LEU A 73 5.52 24.18 -1.97
CA LEU A 73 5.57 23.45 -3.24
C LEU A 73 5.74 21.94 -3.02
N ARG A 74 6.63 21.54 -2.11
CA ARG A 74 6.81 20.13 -1.73
C ARG A 74 5.51 19.55 -1.16
N HIS A 75 4.83 20.29 -0.29
CA HIS A 75 3.54 19.88 0.27
C HIS A 75 2.45 19.75 -0.81
N ILE A 76 2.30 20.76 -1.68
CA ILE A 76 1.32 20.76 -2.76
C ILE A 76 1.59 19.62 -3.74
N SER A 77 2.85 19.40 -4.13
CA SER A 77 3.25 18.29 -5.00
C SER A 77 2.87 16.94 -4.40
N LYS A 78 3.14 16.73 -3.10
CA LYS A 78 2.75 15.52 -2.36
C LYS A 78 1.23 15.27 -2.39
N GLU A 79 0.42 16.29 -2.13
CA GLU A 79 -1.04 16.18 -2.13
C GLU A 79 -1.62 15.98 -3.56
N LEU A 80 -1.00 16.57 -4.57
CA LEU A 80 -1.36 16.32 -5.97
C LEU A 80 -1.03 14.88 -6.40
N ARG A 81 0.10 14.33 -5.96
CA ARG A 81 0.45 12.91 -6.19
C ARG A 81 -0.57 11.97 -5.55
N LYS A 82 -0.99 12.23 -4.30
CA LYS A 82 -2.05 11.45 -3.63
C LYS A 82 -3.38 11.51 -4.37
N SER A 83 -3.74 12.68 -4.90
CA SER A 83 -4.95 12.87 -5.72
C SER A 83 -4.79 12.45 -7.19
N ARG A 84 -3.66 11.83 -7.56
CA ARG A 84 -3.32 11.35 -8.91
C ARG A 84 -3.31 12.44 -10.00
N LYS A 85 -3.15 13.70 -9.61
CA LYS A 85 -2.96 14.84 -10.53
C LYS A 85 -1.48 14.97 -10.94
N PHE A 86 -0.93 13.92 -11.55
CA PHE A 86 0.51 13.81 -11.82
C PHE A 86 1.07 14.89 -12.74
N LYS A 87 0.29 15.35 -13.72
CA LYS A 87 0.70 16.45 -14.61
C LYS A 87 0.94 17.75 -13.83
N HIS A 88 -0.01 18.14 -12.97
CA HIS A 88 0.14 19.35 -12.15
C HIS A 88 1.28 19.20 -11.13
N ALA A 89 1.45 18.02 -10.54
CA ALA A 89 2.56 17.74 -9.65
C ALA A 89 3.91 17.84 -10.38
N LEU A 90 3.99 17.37 -11.64
CA LEU A 90 5.19 17.48 -12.47
C LEU A 90 5.53 18.93 -12.75
N GLU A 91 4.56 19.74 -13.18
CA GLU A 91 4.75 21.17 -13.42
C GLU A 91 5.26 21.91 -12.16
N ILE A 92 4.78 21.53 -10.97
CA ILE A 92 5.24 22.08 -9.69
C ILE A 92 6.67 21.65 -9.37
N SER A 93 6.99 20.36 -9.54
CA SER A 93 8.36 19.87 -9.41
C SER A 93 9.29 20.58 -10.39
N GLU A 94 8.79 20.86 -11.59
CA GLU A 94 9.53 21.58 -12.62
C GLU A 94 9.90 22.99 -12.21
N TRP A 95 8.89 23.73 -11.74
CA TRP A 95 9.08 25.06 -11.21
C TRP A 95 10.04 25.08 -10.02
N LEU A 96 9.91 24.13 -9.09
CA LEU A 96 10.73 24.02 -7.88
C LEU A 96 12.22 23.93 -8.23
N VAL A 97 12.61 22.99 -9.09
CA VAL A 97 14.03 22.78 -9.43
C VAL A 97 14.58 23.92 -10.28
N TYR A 98 13.77 24.51 -11.17
CA TYR A 98 14.23 25.58 -12.05
C TYR A 98 14.51 26.89 -11.29
N HIS A 99 13.66 27.25 -10.32
CA HIS A 99 13.73 28.55 -9.65
C HIS A 99 14.51 28.54 -8.33
N ASN A 100 14.92 27.36 -7.82
CA ASN A 100 15.53 27.24 -6.49
C ASN A 100 16.77 26.34 -6.51
N GLN A 101 17.67 26.56 -7.47
CA GLN A 101 18.83 25.67 -7.73
C GLN A 101 19.70 25.41 -6.49
N ASP A 102 19.81 26.38 -5.59
CA ASP A 102 20.66 26.28 -4.38
C ASP A 102 19.99 25.54 -3.20
N GLU A 103 18.68 25.27 -3.27
CA GLU A 103 17.89 24.65 -2.18
C GLU A 103 17.23 23.31 -2.58
N VAL A 104 17.56 22.79 -3.77
CA VAL A 104 17.03 21.50 -4.26
C VAL A 104 17.65 20.35 -3.50
N LEU A 105 16.81 19.43 -3.03
CA LEU A 105 17.23 18.19 -2.39
C LEU A 105 17.20 17.02 -3.38
N ASP A 106 17.97 15.97 -3.11
CA ASP A 106 17.94 14.71 -3.87
C ASP A 106 16.50 14.15 -4.00
N SER A 107 15.72 14.29 -2.93
CA SER A 107 14.30 13.88 -2.89
C SER A 107 13.40 14.62 -3.89
N ASP A 108 13.76 15.85 -4.29
CA ASP A 108 13.04 16.61 -5.29
C ASP A 108 13.32 16.05 -6.71
N TYR A 109 14.58 15.69 -6.99
CA TYR A 109 14.98 15.00 -8.22
C TYR A 109 14.32 13.61 -8.31
N ALA A 110 14.36 12.83 -7.22
CA ALA A 110 13.70 11.53 -7.12
C ALA A 110 12.19 11.63 -7.36
N THR A 111 11.53 12.65 -6.78
CA THR A 111 10.11 12.92 -7.02
C THR A 111 9.84 13.25 -8.49
N ARG A 112 10.72 14.02 -9.15
CA ARG A 112 10.58 14.33 -10.56
C ARG A 112 10.68 13.09 -11.44
N ILE A 113 11.60 12.18 -11.15
CA ILE A 113 11.74 10.90 -11.88
C ILE A 113 10.43 10.10 -11.83
N ASP A 114 9.85 9.89 -10.65
CA ASP A 114 8.56 9.21 -10.48
C ASP A 114 7.43 9.89 -11.28
N LEU A 115 7.39 11.23 -11.25
CA LEU A 115 6.37 12.02 -11.97
C LEU A 115 6.55 11.92 -13.49
N MET A 116 7.78 11.97 -13.99
CA MET A 116 8.07 11.81 -15.42
C MET A 116 7.67 10.43 -15.92
N THR A 117 7.98 9.36 -15.16
CA THR A 117 7.52 7.99 -15.47
C THR A 117 6.00 7.95 -15.62
N LYS A 118 5.26 8.58 -14.69
CA LYS A 118 3.79 8.55 -14.67
C LYS A 118 3.12 9.41 -15.75
N VAL A 119 3.76 10.49 -16.19
CA VAL A 119 3.17 11.45 -17.16
C VAL A 119 3.62 11.16 -18.59
N PHE A 120 4.89 10.82 -18.79
CA PHE A 120 5.52 10.70 -20.11
C PHE A 120 6.12 9.31 -20.39
N GLY A 121 6.04 8.38 -19.43
CA GLY A 121 6.60 7.03 -19.57
C GLY A 121 8.08 6.94 -19.16
N ILE A 122 8.57 5.71 -19.12
CA ILE A 122 9.89 5.38 -18.57
C ILE A 122 11.04 6.01 -19.37
N ASP A 123 10.96 6.04 -20.71
CA ASP A 123 12.04 6.58 -21.55
C ASP A 123 12.34 8.05 -21.25
N SER A 124 11.30 8.83 -20.88
CA SER A 124 11.47 10.23 -20.50
C SER A 124 12.14 10.37 -19.14
N ALA A 125 11.81 9.49 -18.19
CA ALA A 125 12.45 9.46 -16.87
C ALA A 125 13.92 9.03 -16.98
N GLU A 126 14.24 8.06 -17.84
CA GLU A 126 15.63 7.65 -18.14
C GLU A 126 16.46 8.79 -18.70
N ARG A 127 15.96 9.49 -19.72
CA ARG A 127 16.67 10.65 -20.29
C ARG A 127 16.91 11.75 -19.26
N TYR A 128 15.93 12.00 -18.41
CA TYR A 128 16.08 12.98 -17.34
C TYR A 128 17.14 12.54 -16.33
N PHE A 129 17.07 11.30 -15.85
CA PHE A 129 18.05 10.74 -14.92
C PHE A 129 19.46 10.78 -15.51
N GLU A 130 19.64 10.38 -16.77
CA GLU A 130 20.95 10.37 -17.39
C GLU A 130 21.52 11.77 -17.61
N GLY A 131 20.65 12.76 -17.85
CA GLY A 131 21.00 14.18 -17.93
C GLY A 131 21.24 14.87 -16.58
N LEU A 132 21.03 14.21 -15.44
CA LEU A 132 21.35 14.78 -14.14
C LEU A 132 22.87 14.97 -13.97
N PRO A 133 23.31 16.04 -13.28
CA PRO A 133 24.70 16.17 -12.89
C PRO A 133 25.11 14.98 -12.01
N THR A 134 26.39 14.60 -12.05
CA THR A 134 26.91 13.47 -11.27
C THR A 134 26.66 13.64 -9.78
N THR A 135 26.65 14.88 -9.27
CA THR A 135 26.33 15.22 -7.88
C THR A 135 24.88 14.93 -7.47
N ALA A 136 23.94 14.91 -8.43
CA ALA A 136 22.52 14.60 -8.18
C ALA A 136 22.18 13.11 -8.46
N LYS A 137 23.13 12.31 -8.96
CA LYS A 137 22.97 10.86 -9.15
C LYS A 137 23.30 10.12 -7.84
N THR A 138 22.47 10.35 -6.81
CA THR A 138 22.63 9.77 -5.47
C THR A 138 21.77 8.52 -5.27
N THR A 139 21.92 7.84 -4.13
CA THR A 139 21.10 6.66 -3.80
C THR A 139 19.60 6.93 -3.97
N GLU A 140 19.12 8.13 -3.64
CA GLU A 140 17.69 8.48 -3.75
C GLU A 140 17.21 8.53 -5.21
N THR A 141 17.95 9.17 -6.12
CA THR A 141 17.54 9.29 -7.53
C THR A 141 17.66 7.96 -8.27
N TYR A 142 18.68 7.17 -7.97
CA TYR A 142 18.78 5.79 -8.46
C TYR A 142 17.63 4.92 -7.94
N THR A 143 17.32 5.00 -6.64
CA THR A 143 16.20 4.23 -6.05
C THR A 143 14.85 4.64 -6.66
N ALA A 144 14.66 5.91 -7.02
CA ALA A 144 13.44 6.36 -7.70
C ALA A 144 13.30 5.81 -9.13
N LEU A 145 14.41 5.72 -9.87
CA LEU A 145 14.41 5.07 -11.18
C LEU A 145 14.21 3.55 -11.05
N LEU A 146 14.84 2.93 -10.04
CA LEU A 146 14.63 1.52 -9.71
C LEU A 146 13.16 1.22 -9.39
N HIS A 147 12.53 2.05 -8.55
CA HIS A 147 11.10 1.98 -8.26
C HIS A 147 10.25 2.08 -9.53
N SER A 148 10.63 2.99 -10.45
CA SER A 148 9.94 3.13 -11.74
C SER A 148 10.04 1.82 -12.55
N TYR A 149 11.21 1.20 -12.63
CA TYR A 149 11.38 -0.10 -13.29
C TYR A 149 10.62 -1.23 -12.60
N ALA A 150 10.66 -1.30 -11.27
CA ALA A 150 9.95 -2.29 -10.47
C ALA A 150 8.43 -2.20 -10.69
N SER A 151 7.88 -0.98 -10.70
CA SER A 151 6.45 -0.73 -10.92
C SER A 151 5.97 -1.09 -12.33
N LEU A 152 6.88 -1.10 -13.31
CA LEU A 152 6.62 -1.46 -14.71
C LEU A 152 7.06 -2.89 -15.05
N ARG A 153 7.60 -3.63 -14.06
CA ARG A 153 8.18 -4.97 -14.22
C ARG A 153 9.27 -5.09 -15.28
N LEU A 154 10.10 -4.07 -15.39
CA LEU A 154 11.24 -4.05 -16.31
C LEU A 154 12.46 -4.69 -15.64
N THR A 155 12.42 -6.01 -15.45
CA THR A 155 13.38 -6.76 -14.61
C THR A 155 14.83 -6.56 -15.03
N GLU A 156 15.15 -6.72 -16.31
CA GLU A 156 16.52 -6.59 -16.82
C GLU A 156 17.08 -5.18 -16.60
N LYS A 157 16.27 -4.13 -16.83
CA LYS A 157 16.66 -2.75 -16.58
C LYS A 157 16.89 -2.47 -15.10
N ALA A 158 16.04 -3.03 -14.24
CA ALA A 158 16.19 -2.91 -12.79
C ALA A 158 17.45 -3.61 -12.27
N GLU A 159 17.71 -4.83 -12.70
CA GLU A 159 18.93 -5.58 -12.35
C GLU A 159 20.19 -4.84 -12.83
N ASN A 160 20.20 -4.36 -14.08
CA ASN A 160 21.34 -3.57 -14.58
C ASN A 160 21.55 -2.28 -13.79
N LEU A 161 20.47 -1.55 -13.46
CA LEU A 161 20.57 -0.34 -12.64
C LEU A 161 21.08 -0.66 -11.22
N TYR A 162 20.64 -1.78 -10.63
CA TYR A 162 21.07 -2.23 -9.32
C TYR A 162 22.57 -2.56 -9.30
N GLU A 163 23.09 -3.24 -10.33
CA GLU A 163 24.54 -3.46 -10.49
C GLU A 163 25.30 -2.14 -10.64
N ARG A 164 24.79 -1.20 -11.46
CA ARG A 164 25.39 0.15 -11.59
C ARG A 164 25.45 0.89 -10.26
N MET A 165 24.43 0.74 -9.40
CA MET A 165 24.45 1.35 -8.05
C MET A 165 25.57 0.77 -7.18
N LYS A 166 25.82 -0.54 -7.29
CA LYS A 166 26.90 -1.23 -6.56
C LYS A 166 28.27 -0.82 -7.07
N GLU A 167 28.46 -0.77 -8.39
CA GLU A 167 29.71 -0.32 -9.03
C GLU A 167 30.04 1.15 -8.68
N ALA A 168 29.01 1.98 -8.53
CA ALA A 168 29.15 3.37 -8.10
C ALA A 168 29.48 3.54 -6.61
N ASN A 169 29.64 2.44 -5.85
CA ASN A 169 29.88 2.42 -4.40
C ASN A 169 28.86 3.25 -3.60
N LEU A 170 27.61 3.27 -4.06
CA LEU A 170 26.53 3.96 -3.34
C LEU A 170 26.18 3.18 -2.07
N SER A 171 25.92 3.90 -0.99
CA SER A 171 25.38 3.30 0.24
C SER A 171 23.91 2.96 0.01
N LEU A 172 23.65 1.69 -0.34
CA LEU A 172 22.30 1.18 -0.52
C LEU A 172 21.58 1.09 0.83
N ASN A 173 20.29 1.41 0.84
CA ASN A 173 19.49 1.39 2.06
C ASN A 173 18.35 0.35 1.94
N THR A 174 17.63 0.15 3.04
CA THR A 174 16.51 -0.80 3.12
C THR A 174 15.47 -0.61 2.02
N VAL A 175 15.21 0.63 1.57
CA VAL A 175 14.26 0.90 0.50
C VAL A 175 14.75 0.31 -0.82
N THR A 176 16.02 0.48 -1.18
CA THR A 176 16.60 -0.08 -2.41
C THR A 176 16.49 -1.61 -2.46
N TYR A 177 16.83 -2.30 -1.37
CA TYR A 177 16.69 -3.76 -1.29
C TYR A 177 15.22 -4.20 -1.39
N ASN A 178 14.32 -3.49 -0.70
CA ASN A 178 12.88 -3.79 -0.74
C ASN A 178 12.28 -3.59 -2.14
N GLU A 179 12.77 -2.64 -2.94
CA GLU A 179 12.36 -2.49 -4.35
C GLU A 179 12.75 -3.70 -5.19
N MET A 180 13.98 -4.22 -5.03
CA MET A 180 14.42 -5.44 -5.73
C MET A 180 13.59 -6.67 -5.32
N MET A 181 13.37 -6.85 -4.02
CA MET A 181 12.52 -7.94 -3.51
C MET A 181 11.09 -7.83 -4.06
N THR A 182 10.52 -6.62 -4.07
CA THR A 182 9.18 -6.35 -4.60
C THR A 182 9.09 -6.65 -6.09
N LEU A 183 10.11 -6.25 -6.86
CA LEU A 183 10.21 -6.59 -8.28
C LEU A 183 10.24 -8.11 -8.47
N TYR A 184 11.14 -8.83 -7.81
CA TYR A 184 11.26 -10.29 -7.98
C TYR A 184 9.97 -11.02 -7.62
N MET A 185 9.35 -10.67 -6.50
CA MET A 185 8.03 -11.20 -6.14
C MET A 185 6.99 -10.93 -7.23
N SER A 186 7.03 -9.75 -7.84
CA SER A 186 6.05 -9.36 -8.85
C SER A 186 6.15 -10.08 -10.19
N VAL A 187 7.35 -10.56 -10.52
CA VAL A 187 7.62 -11.31 -11.76
C VAL A 187 7.73 -12.81 -11.50
N GLY A 188 7.51 -13.26 -10.27
CA GLY A 188 7.49 -14.68 -9.87
C GLY A 188 8.88 -15.29 -9.63
N LEU A 189 9.94 -14.50 -9.56
CA LEU A 189 11.32 -14.95 -9.30
C LEU A 189 11.60 -15.04 -7.79
N LEU A 190 10.80 -15.83 -7.07
CA LEU A 190 10.81 -15.88 -5.61
C LEU A 190 12.12 -16.37 -5.03
N GLU A 191 12.82 -17.24 -5.76
CA GLU A 191 14.13 -17.79 -5.40
C GLU A 191 15.21 -16.71 -5.25
N LYS A 192 15.04 -15.53 -5.88
CA LYS A 192 15.98 -14.41 -5.75
C LYS A 192 15.74 -13.57 -4.50
N VAL A 193 14.58 -13.66 -3.87
CA VAL A 193 14.23 -12.82 -2.71
C VAL A 193 15.15 -13.09 -1.50
N PRO A 194 15.42 -14.34 -1.10
CA PRO A 194 16.36 -14.63 -0.01
C PRO A 194 17.78 -14.11 -0.28
N LEU A 195 18.26 -14.19 -1.53
CA LEU A 195 19.59 -13.71 -1.92
C LEU A 195 19.76 -12.21 -1.66
N ILE A 196 18.70 -11.42 -1.94
CA ILE A 196 18.70 -9.97 -1.67
C ILE A 196 18.74 -9.69 -0.16
N VAL A 197 18.08 -10.51 0.67
CA VAL A 197 18.14 -10.36 2.14
C VAL A 197 19.52 -10.73 2.68
N GLU A 198 20.14 -11.79 2.16
CA GLU A 198 21.51 -12.17 2.51
C GLU A 198 22.51 -11.07 2.15
N GLU A 199 22.40 -10.50 0.95
CA GLU A 199 23.22 -9.36 0.52
C GLU A 199 23.01 -8.14 1.42
N MET A 200 21.75 -7.80 1.73
CA MET A 200 21.39 -6.71 2.66
C MET A 200 22.06 -6.87 4.03
N LYS A 201 22.03 -8.08 4.61
CA LYS A 201 22.67 -8.40 5.89
C LYS A 201 24.19 -8.34 5.80
N LEU A 202 24.78 -8.84 4.71
CA LEU A 202 26.22 -8.77 4.47
C LEU A 202 26.72 -7.32 4.42
N GLN A 203 25.93 -6.44 3.81
CA GLN A 203 26.19 -4.99 3.77
C GLN A 203 25.80 -4.26 5.07
N LYS A 204 25.45 -4.99 6.13
CA LYS A 204 25.07 -4.47 7.46
C LYS A 204 23.88 -3.51 7.43
N VAL A 205 22.98 -3.68 6.47
CA VAL A 205 21.71 -2.96 6.41
C VAL A 205 20.66 -3.78 7.15
N THR A 206 20.04 -3.21 8.18
CA THR A 206 19.08 -3.92 9.03
C THR A 206 17.75 -4.14 8.30
N PRO A 207 17.28 -5.39 8.13
CA PRO A 207 15.94 -5.68 7.61
C PRO A 207 14.86 -5.02 8.45
N ASP A 208 13.90 -4.35 7.80
CA ASP A 208 12.75 -3.77 8.48
C ASP A 208 11.54 -4.72 8.42
N LEU A 209 10.43 -4.32 9.05
CA LEU A 209 9.20 -5.11 9.06
C LEU A 209 8.69 -5.40 7.64
N PHE A 210 8.91 -4.46 6.72
CA PHE A 210 8.50 -4.64 5.33
C PHE A 210 9.39 -5.65 4.61
N THR A 211 10.71 -5.61 4.83
CA THR A 211 11.68 -6.61 4.34
C THR A 211 11.29 -8.02 4.79
N TYR A 212 11.05 -8.22 6.09
CA TYR A 212 10.63 -9.54 6.58
C TYR A 212 9.28 -9.98 6.01
N ASN A 213 8.34 -9.05 5.82
CA ASN A 213 7.07 -9.38 5.19
C ASN A 213 7.25 -9.85 3.74
N LEU A 214 8.07 -9.17 2.94
CA LEU A 214 8.39 -9.62 1.58
C LEU A 214 9.06 -11.01 1.59
N TRP A 215 10.01 -11.22 2.51
CA TRP A 215 10.72 -12.49 2.63
C TRP A 215 9.78 -13.65 3.02
N VAL A 216 8.98 -13.48 4.07
CA VAL A 216 7.96 -14.45 4.49
C VAL A 216 6.95 -14.72 3.37
N SER A 217 6.48 -13.67 2.68
CA SER A 217 5.53 -13.81 1.58
C SER A 217 6.12 -14.64 0.43
N SER A 218 7.38 -14.41 0.08
CA SER A 218 8.06 -15.20 -0.96
C SER A 218 8.19 -16.68 -0.59
N CYS A 219 8.53 -16.97 0.68
CA CYS A 219 8.67 -18.34 1.17
C CYS A 219 7.33 -19.07 1.22
N ALA A 220 6.29 -18.38 1.69
CA ALA A 220 4.94 -18.93 1.74
C ALA A 220 4.36 -19.19 0.34
N ALA A 221 4.63 -18.31 -0.62
CA ALA A 221 4.26 -18.51 -2.02
C ALA A 221 5.01 -19.69 -2.66
N ALA A 222 6.24 -19.96 -2.22
CA ALA A 222 7.00 -21.16 -2.56
C ALA A 222 6.63 -22.40 -1.71
N LEU A 223 5.61 -22.31 -0.83
CA LEU A 223 5.19 -23.34 0.12
C LEU A 223 6.32 -23.83 1.07
N ASN A 224 7.34 -23.01 1.30
CA ASN A 224 8.47 -23.33 2.16
C ASN A 224 8.22 -22.84 3.60
N ILE A 225 7.44 -23.62 4.34
CA ILE A 225 7.01 -23.29 5.71
C ILE A 225 8.17 -23.36 6.73
N ASP A 226 9.13 -24.24 6.50
CA ASP A 226 10.30 -24.37 7.37
C ASP A 226 11.18 -23.11 7.33
N GLU A 227 11.33 -22.49 6.15
CA GLU A 227 11.99 -21.20 6.03
C GLU A 227 11.21 -20.10 6.77
N VAL A 228 9.88 -20.05 6.64
CA VAL A 228 9.07 -19.07 7.37
C VAL A 228 9.27 -19.21 8.89
N ARG A 229 9.37 -20.45 9.40
CA ARG A 229 9.65 -20.70 10.82
C ARG A 229 11.04 -20.21 11.21
N ARG A 230 12.07 -20.47 10.39
CA ARG A 230 13.43 -19.95 10.62
C ARG A 230 13.48 -18.42 10.64
N ILE A 231 12.72 -17.76 9.76
CA ILE A 231 12.61 -16.29 9.77
C ILE A 231 12.00 -15.80 11.09
N LEU A 232 10.97 -16.48 11.62
CA LEU A 232 10.37 -16.12 12.91
C LEU A 232 11.35 -16.30 14.07
N ASP A 233 12.11 -17.40 14.07
CA ASP A 233 13.16 -17.63 15.07
C ASP A 233 14.23 -16.53 14.99
N GLU A 234 14.63 -16.12 13.78
CA GLU A 234 15.58 -15.02 13.58
C GLU A 234 15.05 -13.69 14.15
N ILE A 235 13.78 -13.34 13.86
CA ILE A 235 13.17 -12.13 14.41
C ILE A 235 13.13 -12.18 15.95
N SER A 236 12.86 -13.36 16.52
CA SER A 236 12.79 -13.57 17.97
C SER A 236 14.14 -13.41 18.69
N LEU A 237 15.23 -13.80 18.03
CA LEU A 237 16.60 -13.75 18.55
C LEU A 237 17.26 -12.38 18.32
N GLY A 238 16.77 -11.61 17.36
CA GLY A 238 17.26 -10.26 17.08
C GLY A 238 16.89 -9.25 18.18
N SER A 239 17.50 -8.07 18.14
CA SER A 239 17.21 -6.93 19.04
C SER A 239 15.81 -6.30 18.82
N ASN A 240 14.93 -6.96 18.08
CA ASN A 240 13.62 -6.47 17.64
C ASN A 240 12.53 -6.76 18.69
N SER A 241 12.64 -6.16 19.87
CA SER A 241 11.76 -6.42 21.02
C SER A 241 10.52 -5.51 21.10
N GLY A 242 10.17 -4.82 20.01
CA GLY A 242 9.04 -3.89 19.98
C GLY A 242 7.68 -4.60 19.90
N GLU A 243 6.63 -4.00 20.46
CA GLU A 243 5.27 -4.54 20.42
C GLU A 243 4.80 -4.87 18.98
N GLN A 244 5.21 -4.07 18.00
CA GLN A 244 4.89 -4.28 16.58
C GLN A 244 5.49 -5.59 16.03
N TRP A 245 6.69 -5.97 16.48
CA TRP A 245 7.35 -7.22 16.09
C TRP A 245 6.68 -8.44 16.72
N ILE A 246 6.29 -8.34 17.99
CA ILE A 246 5.52 -9.37 18.67
C ILE A 246 4.18 -9.59 17.93
N ARG A 247 3.46 -8.50 17.61
CA ARG A 247 2.21 -8.57 16.83
C ARG A 247 2.43 -9.22 15.45
N TYR A 248 3.51 -8.87 14.76
CA TYR A 248 3.88 -9.45 13.48
C TYR A 248 4.12 -10.95 13.56
N MET A 249 4.98 -11.39 14.49
CA MET A 249 5.29 -12.81 14.68
C MET A 249 4.03 -13.63 14.98
N ASN A 250 3.13 -13.10 15.81
CA ASN A 250 1.85 -13.75 16.12
C ASN A 250 0.96 -13.89 14.87
N LEU A 251 0.85 -12.83 14.06
CA LEU A 251 0.06 -12.86 12.81
C LEU A 251 0.64 -13.85 11.78
N VAL A 252 1.96 -13.91 11.64
CA VAL A 252 2.61 -14.88 10.74
C VAL A 252 2.45 -16.31 11.27
N ASN A 253 2.58 -16.55 12.58
CA ASN A 253 2.33 -17.88 13.18
C ASN A 253 0.89 -18.35 12.96
N MET A 254 -0.10 -17.46 13.09
CA MET A 254 -1.51 -17.75 12.77
C MET A 254 -1.70 -18.08 11.28
N TYR A 255 -1.00 -17.37 10.40
CA TYR A 255 -1.02 -17.64 8.95
C TYR A 255 -0.41 -19.00 8.59
N ILE A 256 0.71 -19.38 9.18
CA ILE A 256 1.32 -20.71 9.00
C ILE A 256 0.38 -21.80 9.50
N THR A 257 -0.19 -21.61 10.69
CA THR A 257 -1.09 -22.60 11.33
C THR A 257 -2.35 -22.81 10.49
N SER A 258 -2.93 -21.74 9.94
CA SER A 258 -4.08 -21.84 9.03
C SER A 258 -3.71 -22.39 7.64
N GLY A 259 -2.53 -22.07 7.11
CA GLY A 259 -2.05 -22.52 5.80
C GLY A 259 -1.69 -24.01 5.74
N ASN A 260 -1.03 -24.55 6.77
CA ASN A 260 -0.65 -25.96 6.85
C ASN A 260 -1.86 -26.92 6.86
N LEU A 261 -3.02 -26.43 7.29
CA LEU A 261 -4.22 -27.26 7.46
C LEU A 261 -5.02 -27.41 6.17
N VAL A 262 -4.89 -26.49 5.21
CA VAL A 262 -5.46 -26.63 3.86
C VAL A 262 -4.69 -27.70 3.07
N ASN A 263 -3.37 -27.77 3.24
CA ASN A 263 -2.52 -28.78 2.60
C ASN A 263 -2.69 -30.20 3.18
N SER A 264 -3.31 -30.37 4.35
CA SER A 264 -3.65 -31.70 4.89
C SER A 264 -4.90 -32.34 4.25
N GLY A 265 -5.63 -31.61 3.40
CA GLY A 265 -6.90 -32.07 2.80
C GLY A 265 -6.93 -32.18 1.27
N LEU A 266 -6.04 -31.50 0.53
CA LEU A 266 -5.97 -31.62 -0.92
C LEU A 266 -4.53 -31.44 -1.42
N ASN A 267 -3.99 -32.48 -2.05
CA ASN A 267 -2.85 -32.38 -2.99
C ASN A 267 -3.29 -31.63 -4.26
N SER A 268 -3.64 -30.34 -4.15
CA SER A 268 -3.66 -29.47 -5.31
C SER A 268 -2.39 -28.63 -5.27
N VAL A 269 -1.38 -29.08 -6.03
CA VAL A 269 -0.39 -28.17 -6.60
C VAL A 269 -1.19 -27.01 -7.18
N VAL A 270 -1.13 -25.84 -6.54
CA VAL A 270 -1.74 -24.63 -7.10
C VAL A 270 -0.90 -24.34 -8.33
N GLU A 271 -1.37 -24.81 -9.48
CA GLU A 271 -0.92 -24.36 -10.77
C GLU A 271 -0.94 -22.83 -10.70
N SER A 272 0.23 -22.22 -10.87
CA SER A 272 0.40 -20.79 -10.97
C SER A 272 -0.71 -20.22 -11.83
N GLU A 273 -1.71 -19.57 -11.22
CA GLU A 273 -2.82 -18.97 -11.94
C GLU A 273 -2.25 -17.92 -12.89
N LYS A 274 -2.11 -18.33 -14.15
CA LYS A 274 -1.65 -17.49 -15.25
C LYS A 274 -2.66 -16.36 -15.43
N GLY A 275 -2.36 -15.21 -14.83
CA GLY A 275 -3.16 -14.01 -14.98
C GLY A 275 -3.11 -13.05 -13.81
N ILE A 276 -2.55 -13.44 -12.67
CA ILE A 276 -2.51 -12.57 -11.50
C ILE A 276 -1.40 -11.53 -11.64
N THR A 277 -1.78 -10.25 -11.64
CA THR A 277 -0.85 -9.13 -11.74
C THR A 277 -0.14 -8.87 -10.38
N GLN A 278 1.02 -8.21 -10.38
CA GLN A 278 1.85 -7.77 -9.23
C GLN A 278 1.05 -7.14 -8.08
N ARG A 279 -0.12 -6.60 -8.40
CA ARG A 279 -1.05 -5.96 -7.48
C ARG A 279 -1.88 -6.94 -6.64
N GLU A 280 -1.94 -8.19 -7.07
CA GLU A 280 -2.77 -9.25 -6.49
C GLU A 280 -1.89 -10.32 -5.79
N TRP A 281 -0.61 -10.47 -6.15
CA TRP A 281 0.24 -11.59 -5.70
C TRP A 281 1.07 -11.36 -4.43
N ILE A 282 1.35 -10.10 -4.05
CA ILE A 282 1.77 -9.77 -2.66
C ILE A 282 0.67 -10.16 -1.65
N SER A 283 -0.47 -10.69 -2.14
CA SER A 283 -1.58 -11.34 -1.46
C SER A 283 -2.16 -10.45 -0.37
N TYR A 284 -3.42 -10.06 -0.53
CA TYR A 284 -4.08 -9.24 0.48
C TYR A 284 -3.89 -9.76 1.90
N ASP A 285 -3.75 -11.08 2.09
CA ASP A 285 -3.37 -11.74 3.33
C ASP A 285 -2.08 -11.20 3.98
N PHE A 286 -0.99 -11.04 3.23
CA PHE A 286 0.27 -10.52 3.79
C PHE A 286 0.24 -9.00 3.98
N LEU A 287 -0.50 -8.26 3.15
CA LEU A 287 -0.75 -6.85 3.42
C LEU A 287 -1.60 -6.67 4.69
N ILE A 288 -2.58 -7.55 4.89
CA ILE A 288 -3.41 -7.62 6.10
C ILE A 288 -2.54 -7.93 7.32
N ILE A 289 -1.64 -8.92 7.23
CA ILE A 289 -0.67 -9.25 8.28
C ILE A 289 0.24 -8.06 8.57
N LEU A 290 0.83 -7.43 7.55
CA LEU A 290 1.73 -6.28 7.71
C LEU A 290 1.02 -5.10 8.38
N TYR A 291 -0.16 -4.70 7.90
CA TYR A 291 -0.86 -3.54 8.45
C TYR A 291 -1.53 -3.83 9.78
N GLY A 292 -1.99 -5.06 10.02
CA GLY A 292 -2.42 -5.54 11.33
C GLY A 292 -1.26 -5.49 12.33
N ALA A 293 -0.08 -5.98 11.93
CA ALA A 293 1.13 -5.93 12.75
C ALA A 293 1.57 -4.50 13.05
N SER A 294 1.46 -3.60 12.07
CA SER A 294 1.82 -2.19 12.18
C SER A 294 0.79 -1.32 12.92
N GLY A 295 -0.34 -1.88 13.35
CA GLY A 295 -1.39 -1.12 14.02
C GLY A 295 -2.24 -0.21 13.12
N ASN A 296 -2.13 -0.33 11.79
CA ASN A 296 -2.74 0.63 10.85
C ASN A 296 -4.15 0.19 10.40
N LYS A 297 -5.16 0.50 11.22
CA LYS A 297 -6.57 0.19 10.92
C LYS A 297 -7.06 0.82 9.61
N ASP A 298 -6.72 2.08 9.32
CA ASP A 298 -7.22 2.77 8.13
C ASP A 298 -6.81 2.08 6.83
N LYS A 299 -5.56 1.60 6.78
CA LYS A 299 -5.07 0.82 5.63
C LYS A 299 -5.68 -0.57 5.59
N LEU A 300 -5.91 -1.20 6.76
CA LEU A 300 -6.61 -2.48 6.85
C LEU A 300 -8.05 -2.37 6.31
N ASP A 301 -8.79 -1.32 6.69
CA ASP A 301 -10.15 -1.02 6.20
C ASP A 301 -10.16 -0.77 4.68
N GLN A 302 -9.15 -0.06 4.15
CA GLN A 302 -9.01 0.17 2.70
C GLN A 302 -8.76 -1.13 1.94
N ILE A 303 -7.92 -2.00 2.47
CA ILE A 303 -7.65 -3.32 1.88
C ILE A 303 -8.89 -4.19 1.93
N TRP A 304 -9.58 -4.24 3.07
CA TRP A 304 -10.80 -5.02 3.21
C TRP A 304 -11.89 -4.57 2.24
N LYS A 305 -12.11 -3.25 2.11
CA LYS A 305 -13.02 -2.70 1.10
C LYS A 305 -12.56 -3.04 -0.32
N SER A 306 -11.26 -2.96 -0.60
CA SER A 306 -10.73 -3.33 -1.91
C SER A 306 -11.00 -4.80 -2.24
N LEU A 307 -10.81 -5.71 -1.27
CA LEU A 307 -11.10 -7.14 -1.38
C LEU A 307 -12.59 -7.42 -1.61
N GLN A 308 -13.48 -6.66 -0.99
CA GLN A 308 -14.92 -6.79 -1.21
C GLN A 308 -15.34 -6.28 -2.60
N MET A 309 -14.62 -5.28 -3.12
CA MET A 309 -14.89 -4.69 -4.44
C MET A 309 -14.31 -5.51 -5.58
N THR A 310 -13.35 -6.40 -5.32
CA THR A 310 -12.91 -7.38 -6.32
C THR A 310 -13.98 -8.46 -6.43
N ASN A 311 -14.40 -8.80 -7.65
CA ASN A 311 -15.37 -9.88 -7.90
C ASN A 311 -14.72 -11.28 -7.73
N GLN A 312 -13.69 -11.38 -6.89
CA GLN A 312 -12.93 -12.60 -6.63
C GLN A 312 -13.55 -13.35 -5.46
N LYS A 313 -13.63 -14.67 -5.58
CA LYS A 313 -14.13 -15.54 -4.52
C LYS A 313 -13.11 -15.59 -3.39
N MET A 314 -13.46 -15.01 -2.25
CA MET A 314 -12.62 -15.06 -1.04
C MET A 314 -12.63 -16.47 -0.45
N THR A 315 -11.46 -16.94 -0.03
CA THR A 315 -11.29 -18.23 0.64
C THR A 315 -11.44 -18.09 2.15
N SER A 316 -11.67 -19.20 2.86
CA SER A 316 -11.65 -19.27 4.33
C SER A 316 -10.36 -18.69 4.92
N ARG A 317 -9.22 -18.87 4.24
CA ARG A 317 -7.93 -18.30 4.64
C ARG A 317 -7.96 -16.78 4.67
N ASN A 318 -8.54 -16.14 3.66
CA ASN A 318 -8.60 -14.68 3.57
C ASN A 318 -9.44 -14.11 4.73
N TYR A 319 -10.58 -14.75 5.04
CA TYR A 319 -11.43 -14.40 6.18
C TYR A 319 -10.70 -14.56 7.52
N VAL A 320 -9.98 -15.66 7.72
CA VAL A 320 -9.18 -15.87 8.94
C VAL A 320 -8.10 -14.81 9.08
N CYS A 321 -7.40 -14.44 8.01
CA CYS A 321 -6.34 -13.42 8.07
C CYS A 321 -6.88 -12.05 8.48
N ILE A 322 -7.99 -11.61 7.88
CA ILE A 322 -8.60 -10.31 8.20
C ILE A 322 -9.20 -10.32 9.62
N LEU A 323 -9.87 -11.42 10.03
CA LEU A 323 -10.42 -11.59 11.37
C LEU A 323 -9.32 -11.51 12.43
N SER A 324 -8.23 -12.26 12.22
CA SER A 324 -7.05 -12.24 13.10
C SER A 324 -6.47 -10.84 13.19
N SER A 325 -6.39 -10.11 12.08
CA SER A 325 -5.83 -8.76 12.10
C SER A 325 -6.70 -7.77 12.89
N TYR A 326 -8.02 -7.75 12.69
CA TYR A 326 -8.90 -6.89 13.49
C TYR A 326 -8.97 -7.30 14.97
N LEU A 327 -8.93 -8.60 15.24
CA LEU A 327 -8.91 -9.13 16.61
C LEU A 327 -7.60 -8.76 17.32
N MET A 328 -6.45 -8.79 16.63
CA MET A 328 -5.17 -8.28 17.15
C MET A 328 -5.18 -6.77 17.42
N LEU A 329 -6.02 -6.01 16.74
CA LEU A 329 -6.20 -4.57 16.98
C LEU A 329 -7.27 -4.26 18.04
N GLY A 330 -8.04 -5.25 18.47
CA GLY A 330 -9.16 -5.08 19.43
C GLY A 330 -10.44 -4.51 18.81
N HIS A 331 -10.58 -4.54 17.49
CA HIS A 331 -11.72 -3.99 16.76
C HIS A 331 -12.85 -5.03 16.61
N MET A 332 -13.53 -5.33 17.73
CA MET A 332 -14.52 -6.42 17.79
C MET A 332 -15.78 -6.21 16.95
N LYS A 333 -16.14 -4.96 16.66
CA LYS A 333 -17.29 -4.65 15.80
C LYS A 333 -17.04 -5.17 14.38
N GLU A 334 -15.89 -4.82 13.81
CA GLU A 334 -15.44 -5.27 12.49
C GLU A 334 -15.27 -6.78 12.44
N VAL A 335 -14.75 -7.41 13.51
CA VAL A 335 -14.69 -8.88 13.63
C VAL A 335 -16.08 -9.50 13.46
N GLY A 336 -17.11 -8.95 14.12
CA GLY A 336 -18.48 -9.44 14.02
C GLY A 336 -19.07 -9.27 12.63
N GLU A 337 -18.81 -8.14 11.96
CA GLU A 337 -19.24 -7.88 10.58
C GLU A 337 -18.62 -8.86 9.60
N ILE A 338 -17.33 -9.19 9.76
CA ILE A 338 -16.64 -10.14 8.90
C ILE A 338 -17.17 -11.56 9.09
N ILE A 339 -17.49 -11.98 10.33
CA ILE A 339 -18.13 -13.29 10.58
C ILE A 339 -19.47 -13.38 9.84
N ASP A 340 -20.32 -12.35 9.93
CA ASP A 340 -21.60 -12.34 9.23
C ASP A 340 -21.39 -12.47 7.71
N GLN A 341 -20.43 -11.73 7.16
CA GLN A 341 -20.10 -11.77 5.74
C GLN A 341 -19.56 -13.13 5.30
N TRP A 342 -18.73 -13.78 6.11
CA TRP A 342 -18.22 -15.12 5.81
C TRP A 342 -19.37 -16.15 5.79
N LYS A 343 -20.29 -16.09 6.76
CA LYS A 343 -21.47 -16.98 6.79
C LYS A 343 -22.39 -16.79 5.58
N LEU A 344 -22.50 -15.58 5.07
CA LEU A 344 -23.31 -15.24 3.89
C LEU A 344 -22.58 -15.51 2.57
N SER A 345 -21.29 -15.82 2.61
CA SER A 345 -20.48 -16.07 1.42
C SER A 345 -20.87 -17.38 0.76
N ALA A 346 -21.30 -17.32 -0.50
CA ALA A 346 -21.52 -18.51 -1.32
C ALA A 346 -20.21 -19.11 -1.88
N ALA A 347 -19.06 -18.48 -1.63
CA ALA A 347 -17.77 -18.89 -2.15
C ALA A 347 -17.07 -19.95 -1.29
N THR A 348 -17.28 -19.92 0.03
CA THR A 348 -16.68 -20.84 0.99
C THR A 348 -17.57 -21.03 2.20
N ASP A 349 -17.70 -22.28 2.66
CA ASP A 349 -18.38 -22.58 3.91
C ASP A 349 -17.69 -21.92 5.10
N PHE A 350 -18.51 -21.53 6.08
CA PHE A 350 -18.00 -20.97 7.32
C PHE A 350 -17.22 -22.03 8.11
N ASP A 351 -15.93 -21.78 8.31
CA ASP A 351 -15.04 -22.73 9.00
C ASP A 351 -14.96 -22.43 10.50
N ARG A 352 -15.85 -23.08 11.26
CA ARG A 352 -15.87 -23.04 12.72
C ARG A 352 -14.58 -23.59 13.34
N SER A 353 -13.97 -24.61 12.73
CA SER A 353 -12.73 -25.20 13.24
C SER A 353 -11.59 -24.18 13.21
N SER A 354 -11.49 -23.41 12.14
CA SER A 354 -10.51 -22.32 12.02
C SER A 354 -10.74 -21.22 13.07
N CYS A 355 -11.99 -20.86 13.39
CA CYS A 355 -12.29 -19.90 14.45
C CYS A 355 -11.90 -20.42 15.85
N ASN A 356 -12.17 -21.69 16.15
CA ASN A 356 -11.81 -22.29 17.44
C ASN A 356 -10.28 -22.42 17.59
N ARG A 357 -9.58 -22.74 16.50
CA ARG A 357 -8.10 -22.74 16.46
C ARG A 357 -7.55 -21.33 16.66
N LEU A 358 -8.13 -20.33 15.99
CA LEU A 358 -7.75 -18.92 16.16
C LEU A 358 -7.87 -18.52 17.63
N GLN A 359 -9.00 -18.84 18.27
CA GLN A 359 -9.21 -18.58 19.69
C GLN A 359 -8.12 -19.23 20.57
N LYS A 360 -7.75 -20.49 20.27
CA LYS A 360 -6.69 -21.20 21.00
C LYS A 360 -5.34 -20.49 20.87
N VAL A 361 -4.97 -20.09 19.65
CA VAL A 361 -3.70 -19.39 19.40
C VAL A 361 -3.64 -18.06 20.15
N TYR A 362 -4.74 -17.31 20.25
CA TYR A 362 -4.76 -16.08 21.05
C TYR A 362 -4.52 -16.31 22.54
N LYS A 363 -4.98 -17.44 23.09
CA LYS A 363 -4.67 -17.83 24.47
C LYS A 363 -3.19 -18.18 24.61
N GLU A 364 -2.65 -18.97 23.68
CA GLU A 364 -1.24 -19.39 23.67
C GLU A 364 -0.27 -18.19 23.53
N VAL A 365 -0.70 -17.15 22.83
CA VAL A 365 0.04 -15.88 22.63
C VAL A 365 -0.11 -14.90 23.81
N GLY A 366 -0.90 -15.24 24.85
CA GLY A 366 -1.11 -14.40 26.03
C GLY A 366 -2.14 -13.28 25.85
N LEU A 367 -2.96 -13.33 24.80
CA LEU A 367 -4.07 -12.40 24.54
C LEU A 367 -5.42 -12.99 24.97
N GLU A 368 -5.49 -13.43 26.23
CA GLU A 368 -6.63 -14.16 26.78
C GLU A 368 -7.95 -13.37 26.74
N GLU A 369 -7.92 -12.09 27.10
CA GLU A 369 -9.12 -11.23 27.09
C GLU A 369 -9.76 -11.17 25.70
N ARG A 370 -8.93 -11.08 24.66
CA ARG A 370 -9.37 -11.05 23.26
C ARG A 370 -9.89 -12.41 22.82
N ALA A 371 -9.25 -13.50 23.24
CA ALA A 371 -9.73 -14.85 22.97
C ALA A 371 -11.10 -15.12 23.61
N VAL A 372 -11.32 -14.65 24.85
CA VAL A 372 -12.60 -14.78 25.55
C VAL A 372 -13.67 -13.96 24.85
N ALA A 373 -13.39 -12.69 24.56
CA ALA A 373 -14.36 -11.83 23.89
C ALA A 373 -14.68 -12.31 22.46
N PHE A 374 -13.73 -12.89 21.74
CA PHE A 374 -13.98 -13.54 20.45
C PHE A 374 -14.89 -14.77 20.58
N ARG A 375 -14.70 -15.61 21.60
CA ARG A 375 -15.59 -16.76 21.89
C ARG A 375 -17.03 -16.30 22.13
N LEU A 376 -17.21 -15.28 22.98
CA LEU A 376 -18.53 -14.74 23.28
C LEU A 376 -19.22 -14.22 22.02
N LEU A 377 -18.46 -13.55 21.14
CA LEU A 377 -18.96 -13.10 19.85
C LEU A 377 -19.37 -14.27 18.94
N LEU A 378 -18.57 -15.33 18.85
CA LEU A 378 -18.92 -16.53 18.08
C LEU A 378 -20.21 -17.18 18.61
N ILE A 379 -20.40 -17.26 19.93
CA ILE A 379 -21.64 -17.77 20.55
C ILE A 379 -22.83 -16.86 20.19
N GLN A 380 -22.68 -15.54 20.35
CA GLN A 380 -23.73 -14.56 20.00
C GLN A 380 -24.16 -14.66 18.53
N LYS A 381 -23.20 -14.95 17.64
CA LYS A 381 -23.45 -15.11 16.20
C LYS A 381 -23.95 -16.52 15.82
N GLY A 382 -24.18 -17.40 16.79
CA GLY A 382 -24.63 -18.78 16.59
C GLY A 382 -23.59 -19.66 15.88
N CYS A 383 -22.31 -19.28 15.96
CA CYS A 383 -21.20 -20.02 15.36
C CYS A 383 -20.61 -21.05 16.30
N ASP A 384 -20.80 -20.91 17.62
CA ASP A 384 -20.29 -21.82 18.64
C ASP A 384 -21.39 -22.15 19.67
N GLN A 385 -21.43 -23.38 20.17
CA GLN A 385 -22.34 -23.80 21.24
C GLN A 385 -21.67 -23.56 22.59
N ILE A 386 -22.46 -23.23 23.61
CA ILE A 386 -21.97 -23.18 24.99
C ILE A 386 -21.68 -24.62 25.41
N GLU A 387 -20.41 -25.00 25.50
CA GLU A 387 -20.03 -26.19 26.26
C GLU A 387 -20.18 -25.85 27.74
N GLU A 388 -21.33 -26.20 28.32
CA GLU A 388 -21.49 -26.34 29.76
C GLU A 388 -20.85 -27.67 30.20
N SER A 389 -19.58 -27.66 30.61
CA SER A 389 -19.04 -28.56 31.66
C SER A 389 -17.74 -28.02 32.23
#